data_AF-A0A1H9NWQ0-F1
#
_entry.id   AF-A0A1H9NWQ0-F1
#
_cell.length_a   1.000
_cell.length_b   1.000
_cell.length_c   1.000
_cell.angle_alpha   90.00
_cell.angle_beta   90.00
_cell.angle_gamma   90.00
#
_symmetry.space_group_name_H-M   'P 1'
#
loop_
_entity.id
_entity.type
_entity.pdbx_description
1 polymer ?
#
loop_
_entity_poly.entity_id
_entity_poly.type
_entity_poly.pdbx_seq_one_letter_code
_entity_poly.pdbx_strand_id
1 'polypeptide(L)'
;MSGYEVEIGQLRSAAKAAGSAADQARVVEPGTGLGAVAGALAGGEAAKCAPALASAFTERAKGWAGEIEQWGESVSASATAYAENEDSAAGAFGR
;
A
#
# COMPACT_ATOMS: atom_id res chain seq x y z
N MET A 1 3.43 2.70 33.60
CA MET A 1 3.61 3.57 32.43
C MET A 1 2.74 3.00 31.32
N SER A 2 1.52 3.50 31.13
CA SER A 2 0.57 3.02 30.10
C SER A 2 0.43 4.07 28.97
N GLY A 3 1.50 4.81 28.70
CA GLY A 3 1.43 6.09 28.00
C GLY A 3 1.18 5.96 26.50
N TYR A 4 1.96 5.11 25.81
CA TYR A 4 1.92 5.03 24.35
C TYR A 4 1.52 3.67 23.80
N GLU A 5 1.14 2.73 24.65
CA GLU A 5 0.82 1.36 24.22
C GLU A 5 -0.44 1.30 23.34
N VAL A 6 -1.38 2.22 23.55
CA VAL A 6 -2.57 2.41 22.70
C VAL A 6 -2.15 2.93 21.32
N GLU A 7 -1.27 3.93 21.28
CA GLU A 7 -0.75 4.57 20.08
C GLU A 7 0.10 3.59 19.25
N ILE A 8 0.95 2.78 19.90
CA ILE A 8 1.69 1.68 19.28
C ILE A 8 0.72 0.66 18.68
N GLY A 9 -0.35 0.33 19.40
CA GLY A 9 -1.44 -0.52 18.90
C GLY A 9 -2.14 0.04 17.67
N GLN A 10 -2.39 1.36 17.64
CA GLN A 10 -2.98 2.06 16.49
C GLN A 10 -2.04 2.05 15.28
N LEU A 11 -0.74 2.30 15.48
CA LEU A 11 0.27 2.23 14.42
C LEU A 11 0.33 0.83 13.81
N ARG A 12 0.37 -0.23 14.64
CA ARG A 12 0.35 -1.62 14.16
C ARG A 12 -0.93 -1.94 13.38
N SER A 13 -2.06 -1.44 13.83
CA SER A 13 -3.35 -1.61 13.14
C SER A 13 -3.36 -0.91 11.78
N ALA A 14 -2.82 0.31 11.72
CA ALA A 14 -2.68 1.07 10.48
C ALA A 14 -1.74 0.38 9.49
N ALA A 15 -0.59 -0.13 9.94
CA ALA A 15 0.33 -0.90 9.12
C ALA A 15 -0.35 -2.15 8.52
N LYS A 16 -1.12 -2.89 9.32
CA LYS A 16 -1.88 -4.06 8.85
C LYS A 16 -2.95 -3.68 7.82
N ALA A 17 -3.68 -2.59 8.06
CA ALA A 17 -4.68 -2.09 7.12
C ALA A 17 -4.05 -1.71 5.78
N ALA A 18 -2.88 -1.06 5.79
CA ALA A 18 -2.12 -0.79 4.58
C ALA A 18 -1.67 -2.06 3.86
N GLY A 19 -1.09 -3.04 4.57
CA GLY A 19 -0.74 -4.33 3.94
C GLY A 19 -1.94 -4.97 3.24
N SER A 20 -3.11 -5.01 3.90
CA SER A 20 -4.33 -5.50 3.29
C SER A 20 -4.77 -4.68 2.07
N ALA A 21 -4.63 -3.36 2.10
CA ALA A 21 -4.99 -2.49 0.98
C ALA A 21 -4.02 -2.66 -0.20
N ALA A 22 -2.72 -2.83 0.07
CA ALA A 22 -1.72 -3.15 -0.95
C ALA A 22 -2.03 -4.48 -1.64
N ASP A 23 -2.34 -5.53 -0.88
CA ASP A 23 -2.70 -6.83 -1.43
C ASP A 23 -3.97 -6.78 -2.28
N GLN A 24 -4.99 -6.03 -1.83
CA GLN A 24 -6.19 -5.79 -2.63
C GLN A 24 -5.88 -5.00 -3.91
N ALA A 25 -5.00 -4.01 -3.85
CA ALA A 25 -4.62 -3.22 -5.03
C ALA A 25 -3.79 -4.03 -6.05
N ARG A 26 -2.95 -4.98 -5.60
CA ARG A 26 -2.11 -5.84 -6.47
C ARG A 26 -2.91 -6.71 -7.42
N VAL A 27 -4.07 -7.17 -6.97
CA VAL A 27 -4.91 -8.10 -7.77
C VAL A 27 -5.84 -7.38 -8.72
N VAL A 28 -5.93 -6.04 -8.65
CA VAL A 28 -6.71 -5.25 -9.59
C VAL A 28 -5.89 -5.03 -10.86
N GLU A 29 -6.45 -5.48 -11.98
CA GLU A 29 -5.90 -5.25 -13.31
C GLU A 29 -6.78 -4.22 -14.03
N PRO A 30 -6.59 -2.91 -13.81
CA PRO A 30 -7.45 -1.88 -14.40
C PRO A 30 -7.27 -1.74 -15.92
N GLY A 31 -6.19 -2.29 -16.48
CA GLY A 31 -6.01 -2.41 -17.91
C GLY A 31 -6.95 -3.43 -18.58
N THR A 32 -7.58 -4.31 -17.78
CA THR A 32 -8.43 -5.38 -18.28
C THR A 32 -9.74 -4.81 -18.83
N GLY A 33 -10.13 -5.25 -20.03
CA GLY A 33 -11.30 -4.73 -20.76
C GLY A 33 -10.96 -3.64 -21.79
N LEU A 34 -9.82 -2.95 -21.69
CA LEU A 34 -9.38 -2.02 -22.74
C LEU A 34 -9.04 -2.73 -24.05
N GLY A 35 -8.72 -4.03 -24.01
CA GLY A 35 -8.61 -4.86 -25.22
C GLY A 35 -9.90 -4.94 -26.04
N ALA A 36 -11.08 -4.80 -25.41
CA ALA A 36 -12.35 -4.78 -26.12
C ALA A 36 -12.52 -3.54 -27.01
N VAL A 37 -11.83 -2.43 -26.69
CA VAL A 37 -11.82 -1.21 -27.50
C VAL A 37 -11.18 -1.48 -28.87
N ALA A 38 -10.13 -2.30 -28.92
CA ALA A 38 -9.49 -2.68 -30.18
C ALA A 38 -10.43 -3.51 -31.08
N GLY A 39 -11.28 -4.36 -30.49
CA GLY A 39 -12.30 -5.12 -31.22
C GLY A 39 -13.47 -4.27 -31.68
N ALA A 40 -13.91 -3.30 -30.87
CA ALA A 40 -15.07 -2.44 -31.17
C ALA A 40 -14.77 -1.32 -32.18
N LEU A 41 -13.53 -0.82 -32.21
CA LEU A 41 -13.11 0.32 -33.04
C LEU A 41 -11.91 -0.04 -33.92
N ALA A 42 -12.01 -1.16 -34.64
CA ALA A 42 -10.94 -1.66 -35.49
C ALA A 42 -10.44 -0.59 -36.48
N GLY A 43 -9.14 -0.30 -36.46
CA GLY A 43 -8.50 0.70 -37.33
C GLY A 43 -8.57 2.15 -36.83
N GLY A 44 -9.33 2.44 -35.77
CA GLY A 44 -9.38 3.77 -35.15
C GLY A 44 -8.15 4.07 -34.29
N GLU A 45 -7.83 5.35 -34.10
CA GLU A 45 -6.75 5.79 -33.19
C GLU A 45 -6.96 5.29 -31.76
N ALA A 46 -8.22 5.20 -31.30
CA ALA A 46 -8.55 4.62 -30.00
C ALA A 46 -8.08 3.17 -29.85
N ALA A 47 -8.19 2.35 -30.89
CA ALA A 47 -7.69 0.97 -30.88
C ALA A 47 -6.16 0.90 -30.82
N LYS A 48 -5.46 1.87 -31.42
CA LYS A 48 -4.00 1.95 -31.37
C LYS A 48 -3.47 2.35 -30.00
N CYS A 49 -4.18 3.24 -29.31
CA CYS A 49 -3.78 3.72 -27.98
C CYS A 49 -4.22 2.80 -26.82
N ALA A 50 -5.22 1.96 -27.02
CA ALA A 50 -5.78 1.10 -25.97
C ALA A 50 -4.75 0.19 -25.26
N PRO A 51 -3.78 -0.46 -25.95
CA PRO A 51 -2.75 -1.26 -25.28
C PRO A 51 -1.82 -0.42 -24.40
N ALA A 52 -1.43 0.77 -24.87
CA ALA A 52 -0.57 1.67 -24.10
C ALA A 52 -1.28 2.18 -22.84
N LEU A 53 -2.56 2.52 -22.96
CA LEU A 53 -3.40 2.91 -21.82
C LEU A 53 -3.57 1.77 -20.81
N ALA A 54 -3.82 0.54 -21.30
CA ALA A 54 -3.94 -0.63 -20.45
C ALA A 54 -2.65 -0.90 -19.66
N SER A 55 -1.50 -0.83 -20.33
CA SER A 55 -0.21 -0.96 -19.68
C SER A 55 0.01 0.15 -18.64
N ALA A 56 -0.28 1.41 -18.98
CA ALA A 56 -0.08 2.52 -18.07
C ALA A 56 -0.95 2.39 -16.80
N PHE A 57 -2.20 1.95 -16.94
CA PHE A 57 -3.11 1.77 -15.82
C PHE A 57 -2.67 0.61 -14.93
N THR A 58 -2.30 -0.53 -15.52
CA THR A 58 -1.80 -1.69 -14.77
C THR A 58 -0.52 -1.36 -14.01
N GLU A 59 0.45 -0.68 -14.64
CA GLU A 59 1.68 -0.28 -13.96
C GLU A 59 1.42 0.76 -12.86
N ARG A 60 0.49 1.70 -13.07
CA ARG A 60 0.12 2.66 -12.03
C ARG A 60 -0.49 1.98 -10.81
N ALA A 61 -1.35 0.99 -11.01
CA ALA A 61 -1.97 0.22 -9.93
C ALA A 61 -0.93 -0.58 -9.13
N LYS A 62 0.03 -1.23 -9.81
CA LYS A 62 1.15 -1.91 -9.14
C LYS A 62 2.00 -0.93 -8.33
N GLY A 63 2.29 0.25 -8.90
CA GLY A 63 3.03 1.31 -8.21
C GLY A 63 2.33 1.75 -6.93
N TRP A 64 1.02 2.00 -6.99
CA TRP A 64 0.22 2.34 -5.80
C TRP A 64 0.25 1.25 -4.75
N ALA A 65 0.12 -0.02 -5.14
CA ALA A 65 0.20 -1.11 -4.18
C ALA A 65 1.55 -1.16 -3.46
N GLY A 66 2.66 -0.95 -4.19
CA GLY A 66 4.00 -0.85 -3.61
C GLY A 66 4.17 0.34 -2.66
N GLU A 67 3.66 1.52 -3.04
CA GLU A 67 3.67 2.72 -2.20
C GLU A 67 2.93 2.48 -0.87
N ILE A 68 1.77 1.82 -0.92
CA ILE A 68 0.96 1.50 0.29
C ILE A 68 1.69 0.49 1.18
N GLU A 69 2.29 -0.55 0.61
CA GLU A 69 3.07 -1.54 1.37
C GLU A 69 4.24 -0.87 2.08
N GLN A 70 5.03 -0.07 1.36
CA GLN A 70 6.18 0.64 1.92
C GLN A 70 5.77 1.60 3.06
N TRP A 71 4.63 2.25 2.93
CA TRP A 71 4.07 3.05 4.03
C TRP A 71 3.73 2.18 5.24
N GLY A 72 3.07 1.03 5.03
CA GLY A 72 2.75 0.09 6.09
C GLY A 72 3.99 -0.43 6.84
N GLU A 73 5.04 -0.77 6.11
CA GLU A 73 6.34 -1.18 6.67
C GLU A 73 6.97 -0.06 7.52
N SER A 74 6.95 1.18 7.01
CA SER A 74 7.50 2.35 7.72
C SER A 74 6.75 2.64 9.02
N VAL A 75 5.43 2.51 9.01
CA VAL A 75 4.59 2.67 10.22
C VAL A 75 4.86 1.54 11.22
N SER A 76 4.99 0.29 10.74
CA SER A 76 5.32 -0.85 11.60
C SER A 76 6.70 -0.70 12.24
N ALA A 77 7.71 -0.28 11.49
CA ALA A 77 9.06 -0.02 12.00
C ALA A 77 9.05 1.09 13.06
N SER A 78 8.26 2.14 12.83
CA SER A 78 8.07 3.23 13.80
C SER A 78 7.43 2.72 15.09
N ALA A 79 6.40 1.88 15.00
CA ALA A 79 5.75 1.27 16.17
C ALA A 79 6.73 0.41 17.00
N THR A 80 7.62 -0.35 16.34
CA THR A 80 8.67 -1.12 17.00
C THR A 80 9.65 -0.21 17.73
N ALA A 81 10.14 0.84 17.08
CA ALA A 81 11.06 1.79 17.69
C ALA A 81 10.45 2.51 18.91
N TYR A 82 9.16 2.83 18.87
CA TYR A 82 8.46 3.40 20.03
C TYR A 82 8.39 2.41 21.19
N ALA A 83 8.05 1.15 20.93
CA ALA A 83 8.00 0.11 21.97
C ALA A 83 9.37 -0.12 22.63
N GLU A 84 10.44 -0.24 21.84
CA GLU A 84 11.80 -0.43 22.35
C GLU A 84 12.28 0.76 23.21
N ASN A 85 11.91 1.98 22.81
CA ASN A 85 12.21 3.17 23.60
C ASN A 85 11.44 3.21 24.92
N GLU A 86 10.17 2.79 24.95
CA GLU A 86 9.39 2.68 26.18
C GLU A 86 9.99 1.64 27.14
N ASP A 87 10.35 0.46 26.64
CA ASP A 87 10.97 -0.60 27.43
C ASP A 87 12.31 -0.15 28.03
N SER A 88 13.13 0.53 27.23
CA SER A 88 14.39 1.12 27.67
C SER A 88 14.18 2.19 28.75
N ALA A 89 13.21 3.09 28.56
CA ALA A 89 12.87 4.12 29.54
C ALA A 89 12.32 3.51 30.84
N ALA A 90 11.49 2.48 30.75
CA ALA A 90 10.98 1.76 31.91
C ALA A 90 12.12 1.10 32.71
N GLY A 91 13.10 0.50 32.03
CA GLY A 91 14.29 -0.06 32.68
C GLY A 91 15.23 0.98 33.30
N ALA A 92 15.37 2.15 32.67
CA ALA A 92 16.26 3.21 33.13
C ALA A 92 15.68 4.07 34.27
N PHE A 93 14.36 4.30 34.26
CA PHE A 93 13.69 5.25 35.16
C PHE A 93 12.68 4.61 36.12
N GLY A 94 12.39 3.31 36.00
CA GLY A 94 11.46 2.59 36.84
C GLY A 94 12.01 2.13 38.20
N ARG A 95 12.56 3.04 39.02
CA ARG A 95 12.67 2.85 40.47
C ARG A 95 11.56 3.59 41.20
#